data_AF-U9SQX6-F1
#
_entry.id   AF-U9SQX6-F1
#
_cell.length_a   1.000
_cell.length_b   1.000
_cell.length_c   1.000
_cell.angle_alpha   90.00
_cell.angle_beta   90.00
_cell.angle_gamma   90.00
#
_symmetry.space_group_name_H-M   'P 1'
#
loop_
_entity.id
_entity.type
_entity.pdbx_description
1 polymer ?
#
loop_
_entity_poly.entity_id
_entity_poly.type
_entity_poly.pdbx_seq_one_letter_code
_entity_poly.pdbx_strand_id
1 'polypeptide(L)'
;MANETDSLDETRSFQDLNFVELSDLPETEEFKKPGKKKNDIWNYFIEEESRKVGHSACVCIYCGDAWNRGRVPDMMAHLALQCEKVEASVKEQYLRILAQNNEQSSGRITTKKRKLDEEIASGIQPKITSKLQKSSIDPGQRNLCNRALTRFFVCCGVLFSTVESPFFIDLVMNLCVSYQLPDRKTLSDTWLSNEVARITVD
;
A
#
# COMPACT_ATOMS: atom_id res chain seq x y z
N MET A 1 35.21 -23.28 75.98
CA MET A 1 34.53 -24.25 76.88
C MET A 1 33.05 -24.24 76.52
N ALA A 2 32.44 -25.43 76.54
CA ALA A 2 31.10 -25.78 76.05
C ALA A 2 30.98 -25.87 74.52
N ASN A 3 30.38 -26.88 73.90
CA ASN A 3 29.95 -28.25 74.25
C ASN A 3 29.62 -28.90 72.87
N GLU A 4 30.02 -30.15 72.59
CA GLU A 4 29.13 -31.34 72.46
C GLU A 4 27.84 -31.04 71.66
N THR A 5 27.54 -31.68 70.52
CA THR A 5 27.21 -33.10 70.28
C THR A 5 27.32 -33.39 68.77
N ASP A 6 28.02 -34.39 68.22
CA ASP A 6 27.89 -35.86 68.30
C ASP A 6 26.66 -36.48 67.59
N SER A 7 26.91 -37.63 66.94
CA SER A 7 26.02 -38.60 66.28
C SER A 7 25.68 -38.35 64.81
N LEU A 8 26.42 -38.92 63.84
CA LEU A 8 26.40 -40.31 63.34
C LEU A 8 25.08 -40.70 62.66
N ASP A 9 25.11 -40.89 61.33
CA ASP A 9 24.83 -42.22 60.75
C ASP A 9 25.44 -42.37 59.34
N GLU A 10 25.63 -43.63 58.98
CA GLU A 10 26.73 -44.22 58.25
C GLU A 10 26.72 -44.10 56.73
N THR A 11 27.95 -44.03 56.25
CA THR A 11 28.48 -44.64 55.03
C THR A 11 27.76 -45.89 54.53
N ARG A 12 27.49 -45.92 53.22
CA ARG A 12 27.76 -47.13 52.41
C ARG A 12 28.31 -46.76 51.02
N SER A 13 29.63 -46.63 51.00
CA SER A 13 30.60 -47.10 49.99
C SER A 13 30.03 -48.16 49.02
N PHE A 14 30.43 -48.32 47.75
CA PHE A 14 31.69 -48.05 47.07
C PHE A 14 31.49 -48.45 45.58
N GLN A 15 32.22 -47.81 44.65
CA GLN A 15 32.67 -48.36 43.34
C GLN A 15 31.58 -48.68 42.29
N ASP A 16 31.74 -48.46 40.99
CA ASP A 16 32.93 -48.30 40.16
C ASP A 16 32.58 -47.57 38.85
N LEU A 17 33.62 -47.02 38.25
CA LEU A 17 33.68 -46.29 36.99
C LEU A 17 32.99 -46.99 35.81
N ASN A 18 32.33 -46.21 34.94
CA ASN A 18 32.42 -46.41 33.49
C ASN A 18 32.16 -45.10 32.72
N PHE A 19 33.21 -44.64 32.07
CA PHE A 19 33.26 -43.62 31.03
C PHE A 19 32.75 -44.21 29.71
N VAL A 20 31.70 -43.65 29.09
CA VAL A 20 31.57 -43.43 27.62
C VAL A 20 30.53 -42.32 27.33
N GLU A 21 31.04 -41.25 26.74
CA GLU A 21 30.55 -40.29 25.72
C GLU A 21 29.09 -40.25 25.16
N LEU A 22 28.58 -39.00 25.16
CA LEU A 22 27.59 -38.28 24.30
C LEU A 22 26.12 -38.71 24.14
N SER A 23 25.31 -37.63 23.98
CA SER A 23 23.95 -37.49 23.41
C SER A 23 22.74 -37.88 24.27
N ASP A 24 22.01 -36.88 24.81
CA ASP A 24 20.59 -36.61 24.47
C ASP A 24 19.89 -35.54 25.37
N LEU A 25 19.62 -34.36 24.78
CA LEU A 25 18.40 -33.49 24.87
C LEU A 25 17.95 -32.88 26.25
N PRO A 26 16.95 -31.96 26.29
CA PRO A 26 16.90 -30.59 25.75
C PRO A 26 16.38 -29.56 26.81
N GLU A 27 15.97 -28.38 26.33
CA GLU A 27 15.06 -27.39 26.95
C GLU A 27 15.65 -26.29 27.85
N THR A 28 15.76 -25.11 27.24
CA THR A 28 15.08 -23.95 27.83
C THR A 28 14.09 -23.40 26.80
N GLU A 29 12.83 -23.81 26.90
CA GLU A 29 11.73 -23.08 26.26
C GLU A 29 11.63 -21.69 26.89
N GLU A 30 12.03 -20.66 26.15
CA GLU A 30 11.71 -19.29 26.53
C GLU A 30 10.23 -19.02 26.26
N PHE A 31 9.45 -18.88 27.33
CA PHE A 31 8.07 -18.38 27.29
C PHE A 31 8.01 -16.97 26.67
N LYS A 32 7.69 -16.89 25.38
CA LYS A 32 7.43 -15.61 24.70
C LYS A 32 6.03 -15.10 25.06
N LYS A 33 5.98 -13.86 25.55
CA LYS A 33 4.76 -13.09 25.84
C LYS A 33 3.80 -13.13 24.62
N PRO A 34 2.47 -13.16 24.81
CA PRO A 34 1.52 -13.26 23.71
C PRO A 34 1.58 -11.99 22.85
N GLY A 35 2.29 -12.08 21.73
CA GLY A 35 2.36 -11.04 20.72
C GLY A 35 1.06 -10.93 19.92
N LYS A 36 0.89 -9.79 19.24
CA LYS A 36 -0.18 -9.58 18.26
C LYS A 36 -0.16 -10.71 17.22
N LYS A 37 -1.31 -11.33 16.96
CA LYS A 37 -1.44 -12.41 15.97
C LYS A 37 -0.80 -11.98 14.63
N LYS A 38 0.00 -12.86 14.03
CA LYS A 38 0.57 -12.66 12.70
C LYS A 38 -0.58 -12.53 11.68
N ASN A 39 -0.35 -11.72 10.66
CA ASN A 39 -1.33 -11.52 9.58
C ASN A 39 -1.53 -12.85 8.82
N ASP A 40 -2.77 -13.16 8.42
CA ASP A 40 -3.15 -14.42 7.74
C ASP A 40 -2.30 -14.70 6.49
N ILE A 41 -1.69 -13.67 5.90
CA ILE A 41 -0.76 -13.85 4.78
C ILE A 41 0.44 -14.74 5.09
N TRP A 42 0.88 -14.81 6.35
CA TRP A 42 1.98 -15.69 6.76
C TRP A 42 1.66 -17.18 6.60
N ASN A 43 0.39 -17.55 6.40
CA ASN A 43 0.03 -18.94 6.09
C ASN A 43 0.55 -19.40 4.72
N TYR A 44 0.95 -18.47 3.85
CA TYR A 44 1.46 -18.74 2.51
C TYR A 44 2.99 -18.58 2.38
N PHE A 45 3.68 -18.29 3.50
CA PHE A 45 5.10 -18.01 3.54
C PHE A 45 5.81 -18.72 4.70
N ILE A 46 6.99 -19.24 4.43
CA ILE A 46 7.89 -19.76 5.46
C ILE A 46 8.67 -18.58 6.03
N GLU A 47 8.72 -18.48 7.36
CA GLU A 47 9.51 -17.46 8.06
C GLU A 47 10.92 -17.99 8.32
N GLU A 48 11.92 -17.32 7.75
CA GLU A 48 13.33 -17.63 8.02
C GLU A 48 13.90 -16.69 9.07
N GLU A 49 14.80 -17.22 9.92
CA GLU A 49 15.49 -16.45 10.96
C GLU A 49 16.30 -15.31 10.33
N SER A 50 15.84 -14.08 10.53
CA SER A 50 16.60 -12.91 10.14
C SER A 50 17.78 -12.73 11.09
N ARG A 51 19.00 -12.61 10.54
CA ARG A 51 20.24 -12.33 11.29
C ARG A 51 20.27 -10.94 11.97
N LYS A 52 19.22 -10.13 11.85
CA LYS A 52 19.14 -8.75 12.39
C LYS A 52 17.74 -8.46 12.94
N VAL A 53 17.69 -7.68 14.01
CA VAL A 53 16.45 -7.15 14.62
C VAL A 53 15.63 -6.40 13.56
N GLY A 54 14.43 -6.91 13.22
CA GLY A 54 13.57 -6.31 12.20
C GLY A 54 12.53 -7.27 11.62
N HIS A 55 12.16 -7.04 10.36
CA HIS A 55 11.29 -7.93 9.62
C HIS A 55 12.02 -9.24 9.31
N SER A 56 11.39 -10.37 9.65
CA SER A 56 11.87 -11.71 9.33
C SER A 56 12.04 -11.90 7.83
N ALA A 57 12.99 -12.73 7.43
CA ALA A 57 13.06 -13.17 6.04
C ALA A 57 11.86 -14.08 5.74
N CYS A 58 11.42 -14.14 4.49
CA CYS A 58 10.33 -15.02 4.11
C CYS A 58 10.53 -15.67 2.74
N VAL A 59 9.97 -16.87 2.60
CA VAL A 59 10.01 -17.66 1.37
C VAL A 59 8.60 -18.06 0.99
N CYS A 60 8.23 -17.83 -0.27
CA CYS A 60 6.91 -18.21 -0.79
C CYS A 60 6.79 -19.73 -0.86
N ILE A 61 5.72 -20.30 -0.27
CA ILE A 61 5.47 -21.75 -0.28
C ILE A 61 5.21 -22.29 -1.71
N TYR A 62 4.64 -21.46 -2.58
CA TYR A 62 4.24 -21.87 -3.93
C TYR A 62 5.38 -21.83 -4.95
N CYS A 63 6.12 -20.72 -5.02
CA CYS A 63 7.19 -20.54 -6.02
C CYS A 63 8.61 -20.67 -5.47
N GLY A 64 8.80 -20.61 -4.15
CA GLY A 64 10.12 -20.63 -3.53
C GLY A 64 10.88 -19.29 -3.56
N ASP A 65 10.25 -18.20 -4.00
CA ASP A 65 10.88 -16.89 -4.00
C ASP A 65 11.16 -16.42 -2.57
N ALA A 66 12.40 -16.02 -2.31
CA ALA A 66 12.89 -15.62 -1.00
C ALA A 66 13.14 -14.11 -0.93
N TRP A 67 12.70 -13.48 0.16
CA TRP A 67 13.00 -12.09 0.48
C TRP A 67 13.63 -11.95 1.86
N ASN A 68 14.68 -11.14 1.94
CA ASN A 68 15.38 -10.81 3.19
C ASN A 68 14.52 -9.98 4.17
N ARG A 69 13.35 -9.49 3.74
CA ARG A 69 12.41 -8.70 4.56
C ARG A 69 10.97 -9.00 4.16
N GLY A 70 10.24 -9.74 4.98
CA GLY A 70 8.83 -10.06 4.79
C GLY A 70 7.90 -8.89 5.12
N ARG A 71 7.76 -7.95 4.18
CA ARG A 71 6.75 -6.88 4.28
C ARG A 71 5.42 -7.39 3.76
N VAL A 72 4.38 -7.26 4.59
CA VAL A 72 3.01 -7.70 4.27
C VAL A 72 2.51 -7.19 2.90
N PRO A 73 2.69 -5.90 2.52
CA PRO A 73 2.26 -5.44 1.20
C PRO A 73 3.00 -6.12 0.03
N ASP A 74 4.30 -6.37 0.20
CA ASP A 74 5.13 -7.02 -0.81
C ASP A 74 4.69 -8.49 -0.98
N MET A 75 4.42 -9.17 0.15
CA MET A 75 3.86 -10.54 0.16
C MET A 75 2.48 -10.61 -0.52
N MET A 76 1.60 -9.62 -0.27
CA MET A 76 0.27 -9.55 -0.91
C MET A 76 0.38 -9.36 -2.41
N ALA A 77 1.23 -8.42 -2.85
CA ALA A 77 1.45 -8.14 -4.26
C ALA A 77 2.03 -9.36 -4.99
N HIS A 78 2.94 -10.10 -4.34
CA HIS A 78 3.47 -11.32 -4.90
C HIS A 78 2.38 -12.38 -5.13
N LEU A 79 1.58 -12.70 -4.11
CA LEU A 79 0.51 -13.70 -4.23
C LEU A 79 -0.53 -13.31 -5.31
N ALA A 80 -0.85 -12.03 -5.42
CA ALA A 80 -1.87 -11.55 -6.35
C ALA A 80 -1.38 -11.44 -7.81
N LEU A 81 -0.14 -11.00 -8.02
CA LEU A 81 0.34 -10.52 -9.33
C LEU A 81 1.52 -11.30 -9.90
N GLN A 82 2.39 -11.85 -9.06
CA GLN A 82 3.69 -12.37 -9.50
C GLN A 82 3.80 -13.89 -9.40
N CYS A 83 3.15 -14.50 -8.40
CA CYS A 83 3.19 -15.94 -8.20
C CYS A 83 2.31 -16.65 -9.25
N GLU A 84 2.92 -17.51 -10.06
CA GLU A 84 2.20 -18.33 -11.06
C GLU A 84 1.64 -19.63 -10.45
N LYS A 85 2.34 -20.19 -9.46
CA LYS A 85 2.01 -21.48 -8.81
C LYS A 85 0.98 -21.38 -7.67
N VAL A 86 0.42 -20.20 -7.44
CA VAL A 86 -0.56 -19.97 -6.37
C VAL A 86 -1.95 -20.42 -6.82
N GLU A 87 -2.71 -21.02 -5.90
CA GLU A 87 -4.12 -21.39 -6.12
C GLU A 87 -4.97 -20.17 -6.54
N ALA A 88 -5.85 -20.36 -7.52
CA ALA A 88 -6.65 -19.27 -8.09
C ALA A 88 -7.51 -18.55 -7.05
N SER A 89 -8.05 -19.28 -6.06
CA SER A 89 -8.84 -18.73 -4.96
C SER A 89 -8.05 -17.74 -4.10
N VAL A 90 -6.79 -18.09 -3.78
CA VAL A 90 -5.90 -17.23 -2.99
C VAL A 90 -5.50 -16.00 -3.80
N LYS A 91 -5.20 -16.18 -5.10
CA LYS A 91 -4.89 -15.08 -6.02
C LYS A 91 -6.04 -14.07 -6.11
N GLU A 92 -7.27 -14.55 -6.29
CA GLU A 92 -8.46 -13.70 -6.37
C GLU A 92 -8.71 -12.95 -5.07
N GLN A 93 -8.55 -13.62 -3.91
CA GLN A 93 -8.69 -12.99 -2.60
C GLN A 93 -7.75 -11.79 -2.44
N TYR A 94 -6.45 -11.96 -2.73
CA TYR A 94 -5.48 -10.89 -2.57
C TYR A 94 -5.60 -9.80 -3.65
N LEU A 95 -6.03 -10.14 -4.87
CA LEU A 95 -6.40 -9.14 -5.88
C LEU A 95 -7.52 -8.22 -5.39
N ARG A 96 -8.56 -8.78 -4.76
CA ARG A 96 -9.68 -8.01 -4.21
C ARG A 96 -9.23 -7.08 -3.07
N ILE A 97 -8.38 -7.59 -2.18
CA ILE A 97 -7.82 -6.79 -1.06
C ILE A 97 -6.97 -5.63 -1.60
N LEU A 98 -6.15 -5.85 -2.64
CA LEU A 98 -5.34 -4.79 -3.24
C LEU A 98 -6.20 -3.70 -3.91
N ALA A 99 -7.27 -4.09 -4.61
CA ALA A 99 -8.21 -3.13 -5.22
C ALA A 99 -8.89 -2.24 -4.15
N GLN A 100 -9.41 -2.84 -3.08
CA GLN A 100 -10.06 -2.12 -1.98
C GLN A 100 -9.09 -1.19 -1.23
N ASN A 101 -7.85 -1.63 -1.03
CA ASN A 101 -6.83 -0.81 -0.37
C ASN A 101 -6.44 0.41 -1.22
N ASN A 102 -6.42 0.27 -2.55
CA ASN A 102 -6.14 1.39 -3.45
C ASN A 102 -7.23 2.48 -3.34
N GLU A 103 -8.50 2.08 -3.35
CA GLU A 103 -9.65 2.98 -3.17
C GLU A 103 -9.62 3.70 -1.81
N GLN A 104 -9.31 2.99 -0.73
CA GLN A 104 -9.25 3.56 0.62
C GLN A 104 -8.02 4.44 0.85
N SER A 105 -6.89 4.15 0.18
CA SER A 105 -5.65 4.93 0.32
C SER A 105 -5.73 6.32 -0.33
N SER A 106 -6.57 6.50 -1.37
CA SER A 106 -6.85 7.82 -1.95
C SER A 106 -7.57 8.79 -0.99
N GLY A 107 -8.14 8.29 0.11
CA GLY A 107 -8.75 9.10 1.17
C GLY A 107 -7.87 9.38 2.40
N ARG A 108 -6.71 8.72 2.54
CA ARG A 108 -5.91 8.76 3.78
C ARG A 108 -4.52 9.37 3.55
N ILE A 109 -4.46 10.71 3.51
CA ILE A 109 -3.21 11.46 3.64
C ILE A 109 -2.63 11.16 5.03
N THR A 110 -1.58 10.34 5.10
CA THR A 110 -0.84 10.15 6.35
C THR A 110 0.03 11.38 6.59
N THR A 111 -0.39 12.25 7.50
CA THR A 111 0.42 13.37 7.97
C THR A 111 1.59 12.84 8.79
N LYS A 112 2.74 12.63 8.13
CA LYS A 112 4.01 12.49 8.85
C LYS A 112 4.31 13.84 9.51
N LYS A 113 4.09 13.90 10.84
CA LYS A 113 4.44 15.03 11.71
C LYS A 113 5.96 15.27 11.63
N ARG A 114 6.38 16.22 10.80
CA ARG A 114 7.74 16.79 10.85
C ARG A 114 7.74 17.88 11.91
N LYS A 115 8.70 17.82 12.84
CA LYS A 115 8.96 18.91 13.80
C LYS A 115 9.44 20.12 13.00
N LEU A 116 8.77 21.25 13.16
CA LEU A 116 9.15 22.53 12.57
C LEU A 116 9.66 23.39 13.73
N ASP A 117 10.97 23.37 13.93
CA ASP A 117 11.67 24.38 14.71
C ASP A 117 12.17 25.43 13.70
N GLU A 118 12.06 26.72 14.06
CA GLU A 118 12.48 27.92 13.30
C GLU A 118 11.55 28.44 12.18
N GLU A 119 10.33 28.90 12.52
CA GLU A 119 9.66 29.91 11.67
C GLU A 119 8.62 30.77 12.43
N ILE A 120 8.85 31.07 13.71
CA ILE A 120 7.95 31.93 14.52
C ILE A 120 8.30 33.43 14.39
N ALA A 121 9.39 33.80 13.71
CA ALA A 121 9.92 35.16 13.77
C ALA A 121 9.29 36.20 12.81
N SER A 122 8.37 35.83 11.91
CA SER A 122 7.81 36.81 10.94
C SER A 122 6.29 36.85 10.84
N GLY A 123 5.55 36.22 11.75
CA GLY A 123 4.11 36.51 11.98
C GLY A 123 3.14 36.41 10.79
N ILE A 124 3.57 35.95 9.62
CA ILE A 124 2.75 35.81 8.42
C ILE A 124 2.85 34.36 7.98
N GLN A 125 2.00 33.51 8.57
CA GLN A 125 1.71 32.22 7.96
C GLN A 125 0.91 32.48 6.67
N PRO A 126 1.38 32.03 5.48
CA PRO A 126 0.47 31.90 4.36
C PRO A 126 -0.60 30.88 4.78
N LYS A 127 -1.86 31.32 4.77
CA LYS A 127 -3.00 30.45 5.04
C LYS A 127 -2.89 29.26 4.10
N ILE A 128 -2.71 28.07 4.67
CA ILE A 128 -2.71 26.80 3.93
C ILE A 128 -4.10 26.68 3.30
N THR A 129 -4.28 27.19 2.08
CA THR A 129 -5.45 26.87 1.27
C THR A 129 -5.25 25.43 0.84
N SER A 130 -5.76 24.53 1.69
CA SER A 130 -5.88 23.11 1.39
C SER A 130 -6.43 22.98 -0.02
N LYS A 131 -5.66 22.32 -0.90
CA LYS A 131 -6.05 21.91 -2.26
C LYS A 131 -7.08 22.85 -2.88
N LEU A 132 -6.61 23.90 -3.55
CA LEU A 132 -7.44 24.72 -4.42
C LEU A 132 -7.95 23.85 -5.59
N GLN A 133 -8.90 22.96 -5.32
CA GLN A 133 -9.91 22.59 -6.28
C GLN A 133 -10.66 23.91 -6.47
N LYS A 134 -10.20 24.70 -7.45
CA LYS A 134 -10.73 26.03 -7.73
C LYS A 134 -12.23 25.84 -7.93
N SER A 135 -13.03 26.30 -6.98
CA SER A 135 -14.49 26.10 -6.97
C SER A 135 -15.14 26.67 -8.23
N SER A 136 -14.46 27.62 -8.88
CA SER A 136 -14.78 28.15 -10.19
C SER A 136 -13.66 27.88 -11.19
N ILE A 137 -14.05 27.39 -12.38
CA ILE A 137 -13.17 27.37 -13.54
C ILE A 137 -13.09 28.79 -14.12
N ASP A 138 -11.89 29.31 -14.25
CA ASP A 138 -11.65 30.61 -14.90
C ASP A 138 -11.98 30.54 -16.41
N PRO A 139 -12.48 31.62 -17.04
CA PRO A 139 -12.82 31.61 -18.47
C PRO A 139 -11.68 31.15 -19.39
N GLY A 140 -10.43 31.50 -19.08
CA GLY A 140 -9.27 31.05 -19.85
C GLY A 140 -9.08 29.53 -19.78
N GLN A 141 -9.20 28.97 -18.58
CA GLN A 141 -9.08 27.52 -18.39
C GLN A 141 -10.26 26.76 -19.02
N ARG A 142 -11.47 27.32 -18.96
CA ARG A 142 -12.64 26.77 -19.65
C ARG A 142 -12.39 26.67 -21.15
N ASN A 143 -11.87 27.74 -21.77
CA ASN A 143 -11.57 27.73 -23.20
C ASN A 143 -10.50 26.69 -23.57
N LEU A 144 -9.51 26.52 -22.70
CA LEU A 144 -8.48 25.49 -22.87
C LEU A 144 -9.08 24.08 -22.82
N CYS A 145 -9.97 23.82 -21.85
CA CYS A 145 -10.71 22.57 -21.75
C CYS A 145 -11.61 22.34 -22.97
N ASN A 146 -12.37 23.35 -23.41
CA ASN A 146 -13.22 23.26 -24.59
C ASN A 146 -12.39 22.86 -25.82
N ARG A 147 -11.25 23.54 -26.03
CA ARG A 147 -10.34 23.26 -27.15
C ARG A 147 -9.74 21.86 -27.08
N ALA A 148 -9.28 21.43 -25.90
CA ALA A 148 -8.76 20.08 -25.71
C ALA A 148 -9.84 19.01 -25.99
N LEU A 149 -11.06 19.25 -25.53
CA LEU A 149 -12.21 18.38 -25.78
C LEU A 149 -12.52 18.28 -27.28
N THR A 150 -12.65 19.42 -27.97
CA THR A 150 -12.91 19.44 -29.42
C THR A 150 -11.84 18.67 -30.19
N ARG A 151 -10.56 18.91 -29.86
CA ARG A 151 -9.43 18.20 -30.50
C ARG A 151 -9.47 16.70 -30.24
N PHE A 152 -9.79 16.28 -29.03
CA PHE A 152 -9.93 14.86 -28.72
C PHE A 152 -11.01 14.20 -29.59
N PHE A 153 -12.19 14.81 -29.69
CA PHE A 153 -13.27 14.23 -30.50
C PHE A 153 -12.91 14.16 -31.99
N VAL A 154 -12.30 15.21 -32.54
CA VAL A 154 -11.91 15.25 -33.97
C VAL A 154 -10.73 14.34 -34.27
N CYS A 155 -9.62 14.50 -33.55
CA CYS A 155 -8.37 13.82 -33.85
C CYS A 155 -8.43 12.33 -33.54
N CYS A 156 -9.25 11.91 -32.56
CA CYS A 156 -9.43 10.51 -32.22
C CYS A 156 -10.66 9.89 -32.90
N GLY A 157 -11.40 10.64 -33.74
CA GLY A 157 -12.59 10.14 -34.44
C GLY A 157 -13.71 9.69 -33.50
N VAL A 158 -13.84 10.31 -32.34
CA VAL A 158 -14.89 9.96 -31.37
C VAL A 158 -16.21 10.54 -31.85
N LEU A 159 -17.27 9.72 -31.87
CA LEU A 159 -18.60 10.20 -32.20
C LEU A 159 -19.04 11.29 -31.22
N PHE A 160 -19.55 12.41 -31.73
CA PHE A 160 -19.99 13.53 -30.88
C PHE A 160 -21.10 13.16 -29.91
N SER A 161 -21.91 12.14 -30.22
CA SER A 161 -22.92 11.60 -29.29
C SER A 161 -22.33 11.09 -27.98
N THR A 162 -21.03 10.77 -27.93
CA THR A 162 -20.35 10.33 -26.69
C THR A 162 -20.33 11.42 -25.62
N VAL A 163 -20.39 12.71 -25.99
CA VAL A 163 -20.36 13.81 -25.02
C VAL A 163 -21.60 13.82 -24.10
N GLU A 164 -22.72 13.29 -24.59
CA GLU A 164 -23.99 13.18 -23.87
C GLU A 164 -24.14 11.83 -23.13
N SER A 165 -23.15 10.94 -23.25
CA SER A 165 -23.17 9.65 -22.56
C SER A 165 -23.04 9.85 -21.05
N PRO A 166 -23.88 9.19 -20.22
CA PRO A 166 -23.78 9.32 -18.76
C PRO A 166 -22.41 8.92 -18.23
N PHE A 167 -21.74 7.93 -18.85
CA PHE A 167 -20.38 7.52 -18.46
C PHE A 167 -19.34 8.58 -18.77
N PHE A 168 -19.49 9.30 -19.89
CA PHE A 168 -18.57 10.37 -20.27
C PHE A 168 -18.79 11.61 -19.40
N ILE A 169 -20.05 11.93 -19.11
CA ILE A 169 -20.41 13.00 -18.19
C ILE A 169 -19.82 12.71 -16.81
N ASP A 170 -20.01 11.50 -16.28
CA ASP A 170 -19.45 11.09 -14.99
C ASP A 170 -17.93 11.18 -14.97
N LEU A 171 -17.24 10.70 -16.01
CA LEU A 171 -15.79 10.85 -16.17
C LEU A 171 -15.35 12.32 -16.04
N VAL A 172 -16.00 13.22 -16.78
CA VAL A 172 -15.62 14.64 -16.79
C VAL A 172 -15.98 15.33 -15.47
N MET A 173 -17.11 14.98 -14.84
CA MET A 173 -17.50 15.53 -13.54
C MET A 173 -16.55 15.07 -12.42
N ASN A 174 -16.09 13.82 -12.45
CA ASN A 174 -15.09 13.30 -11.52
C ASN A 174 -13.73 13.99 -11.68
N LEU A 175 -13.36 14.40 -12.90
CA LEU A 175 -12.14 15.16 -13.16
C LEU A 175 -12.28 16.66 -12.83
N CYS A 176 -13.42 17.26 -13.19
CA CYS A 176 -13.69 18.69 -13.02
C CYS A 176 -15.19 18.96 -12.81
N VAL A 177 -15.60 18.99 -11.55
CA VAL A 177 -17.01 19.23 -11.14
C VAL A 177 -17.57 20.56 -11.67
N SER A 178 -16.74 21.60 -11.76
CA SER A 178 -17.20 22.94 -12.18
C SER A 178 -17.22 23.15 -13.70
N TYR A 179 -16.75 22.17 -14.48
CA TYR A 179 -16.77 22.26 -15.95
C TYR A 179 -18.14 21.86 -16.49
N GLN A 180 -18.69 22.68 -17.38
CA GLN A 180 -19.98 22.41 -18.01
C GLN A 180 -19.73 21.81 -19.40
N LEU A 181 -20.18 20.57 -19.58
CA LEU A 181 -20.09 19.90 -20.87
C LEU A 181 -21.09 20.51 -21.86
N PRO A 182 -20.70 20.67 -23.14
CA PRO A 182 -21.63 21.06 -24.19
C PRO A 182 -22.54 19.88 -24.55
N ASP A 183 -23.66 20.19 -25.21
CA ASP A 183 -24.41 19.18 -25.94
C ASP A 183 -23.69 18.80 -27.24
N ARG A 184 -24.17 17.73 -27.89
CA ARG A 184 -23.60 17.23 -29.14
C ARG A 184 -23.59 18.30 -30.22
N LYS A 185 -24.66 19.09 -30.33
CA LYS A 185 -24.80 20.12 -31.38
C LYS A 185 -23.82 21.26 -31.17
N THR A 186 -23.72 21.79 -29.95
CA THR A 186 -22.77 22.87 -29.64
C THR A 186 -21.33 22.43 -29.88
N LEU A 187 -21.00 21.19 -29.53
CA LEU A 187 -19.66 20.65 -29.77
C LEU A 187 -19.38 20.46 -31.26
N SER A 188 -20.31 19.87 -32.01
CA SER A 188 -20.13 19.56 -33.44
C SER A 188 -20.27 20.77 -34.36
N ASP A 189 -21.13 21.74 -34.05
CA ASP A 189 -21.35 22.91 -34.89
C ASP A 189 -20.45 24.05 -34.43
N THR A 190 -20.72 24.61 -33.25
CA THR A 190 -20.10 25.84 -32.77
C THR A 190 -18.61 25.66 -32.47
N TRP A 191 -18.24 24.64 -31.68
CA TRP A 191 -16.85 24.49 -31.24
C TRP A 191 -15.94 24.01 -32.36
N LEU A 192 -16.42 23.13 -33.25
CA LEU A 192 -15.67 22.78 -34.45
C LEU A 192 -15.46 23.97 -35.35
N SER A 193 -16.53 24.72 -35.67
CA SER A 193 -16.43 25.89 -36.55
C SER A 193 -15.44 26.92 -36.01
N ASN A 194 -15.44 27.14 -34.69
CA ASN A 194 -14.49 28.02 -34.02
C ASN A 194 -13.04 27.53 -34.13
N GLU A 195 -12.75 26.23 -34.02
CA GLU A 195 -11.38 25.73 -34.20
C GLU A 195 -10.95 25.74 -35.67
N VAL A 196 -11.85 25.46 -36.62
CA VAL A 196 -11.56 25.56 -38.06
C VAL A 196 -11.21 26.99 -38.44
N ALA A 197 -12.02 27.97 -38.00
CA ALA A 197 -11.79 29.37 -38.28
C ALA A 197 -10.44 29.88 -37.76
N ARG A 198 -9.90 29.28 -36.68
CA ARG A 198 -8.58 29.65 -36.15
C ARG A 198 -7.43 29.10 -36.96
N ILE A 199 -7.62 27.97 -37.65
CA ILE A 199 -6.58 27.35 -38.50
C ILE A 199 -6.49 28.08 -39.84
N THR A 200 -7.60 28.58 -40.37
CA THR A 200 -7.64 29.30 -41.66
C THR A 200 -7.12 30.75 -41.59
N VAL A 201 -6.76 31.24 -40.41
CA VAL A 201 -6.29 32.63 -40.20
C VAL A 201 -4.76 32.72 -40.09
N ASP A 202 -4.06 31.59 -40.19
CA ASP A 202 -2.59 31.50 -40.33
C ASP A 202 -2.19 31.21 -41.79
#